data_AF-A0A4R9IJB5-F1
#
_entry.id   AF-A0A4R9IJB5-F1
#
_cell.length_a   1.000
_cell.length_b   1.000
_cell.length_c   1.000
_cell.angle_alpha   90.00
_cell.angle_beta   90.00
_cell.angle_gamma   90.00
#
_symmetry.space_group_name_H-M   'P 1'
#
loop_
_entity.id
_entity.type
_entity.pdbx_description
1 polymer ?
#
loop_
_entity_poly.entity_id
_entity_poly.type
_entity_poly.pdbx_seq_one_letter_code
_entity_poly.pdbx_strand_id
1 'polypeptide(L)'
;MSEVASMLGNESRLILLQLLSNGEKSVEILSEESGIPVANTSQHLQALKKATMVTTRRDGKRILYRWEQGPMKDLFFALEKFALFSIAEGQSTPRGITPNIKNNISLSELQKKIKKGGALLIDVRSKEEYKKGHIPDAINVPYNDLFTHKFPKTKEVIVYCRGPLCLLSVNAMNLLQSREINVFRFDGGYSGWESTENK
;
A
#
# COMPACT_ATOMS: atom_id res chain seq x y z
N MET A 1 -15.59 -9.63 20.97
CA MET A 1 -14.89 -10.29 19.84
C MET A 1 -15.58 -10.05 18.49
N SER A 2 -16.91 -10.20 18.37
CA SER A 2 -17.64 -9.96 17.11
C SER A 2 -17.48 -8.53 16.56
N GLU A 3 -17.46 -7.52 17.42
CA GLU A 3 -17.26 -6.12 17.02
C GLU A 3 -15.86 -5.88 16.42
N VAL A 4 -14.82 -6.43 17.04
CA VAL A 4 -13.44 -6.37 16.54
C VAL A 4 -13.30 -7.08 15.19
N ALA A 5 -13.84 -8.29 15.08
CA ALA A 5 -13.85 -9.04 13.82
C ALA A 5 -14.62 -8.30 12.71
N SER A 6 -15.75 -7.68 13.07
CA SER A 6 -16.52 -6.85 12.13
C SER A 6 -15.66 -5.69 11.61
N MET A 7 -14.94 -4.96 12.48
CA MET A 7 -14.08 -3.86 12.06
C MET A 7 -13.02 -4.30 11.03
N LEU A 8 -12.35 -5.42 11.30
CA LEU A 8 -11.31 -5.96 10.42
C LEU A 8 -11.87 -6.65 9.16
N GLY A 9 -13.16 -6.96 9.10
CA GLY A 9 -13.79 -7.60 7.94
C GLY A 9 -14.13 -6.67 6.76
N ASN A 10 -13.74 -5.39 6.80
CA ASN A 10 -14.04 -4.41 5.74
C ASN A 10 -12.77 -3.87 5.10
N GLU A 11 -12.69 -3.97 3.78
CA GLU A 11 -11.53 -3.59 2.97
C GLU A 11 -11.11 -2.12 3.17
N SER A 12 -12.05 -1.18 3.12
CA SER A 12 -11.76 0.24 3.35
C SER A 12 -11.12 0.49 4.70
N ARG A 13 -11.61 -0.16 5.76
CA ARG A 13 -11.01 -0.03 7.10
C ARG A 13 -9.62 -0.65 7.16
N LEU A 14 -9.39 -1.81 6.54
CA LEU A 14 -8.06 -2.41 6.47
C LEU A 14 -7.06 -1.51 5.75
N ILE A 15 -7.45 -0.89 4.63
CA ILE A 15 -6.62 0.09 3.91
C ILE A 15 -6.27 1.26 4.84
N LEU A 16 -7.25 1.86 5.50
CA LEU A 16 -7.04 3.01 6.39
C LEU A 16 -6.13 2.66 7.57
N LEU A 17 -6.33 1.49 8.19
CA LEU A 17 -5.46 0.98 9.24
C LEU A 17 -4.03 0.76 8.75
N GLN A 18 -3.85 0.23 7.54
CA GLN A 18 -2.54 0.08 6.92
C GLN A 18 -1.86 1.43 6.66
N LEU A 19 -2.60 2.44 6.21
CA LEU A 19 -2.07 3.81 6.04
C LEU A 19 -1.61 4.42 7.37
N LEU A 20 -2.39 4.20 8.44
CA LEU A 20 -2.07 4.68 9.78
C LEU A 20 -0.89 3.94 10.43
N SER A 21 -0.52 2.75 9.93
CA SER A 21 0.68 2.04 10.39
C SER A 21 1.96 2.84 10.13
N ASN A 22 1.94 3.76 9.14
CA ASN A 22 3.08 4.61 8.73
C ASN A 22 3.09 6.00 9.40
N GLY A 23 2.26 6.19 10.42
CA GLY A 23 2.18 7.42 11.21
C GLY A 23 0.81 8.07 11.15
N GLU A 24 0.69 9.17 11.90
CA GLU A 24 -0.57 9.87 12.07
C GLU A 24 -0.94 10.66 10.82
N LYS A 25 -2.22 10.64 10.42
CA LYS A 25 -2.71 11.28 9.19
C LYS A 25 -4.07 11.94 9.39
N SER A 26 -4.35 13.01 8.67
CA SER A 26 -5.70 13.60 8.66
C SER A 26 -6.64 12.80 7.76
N VAL A 27 -7.95 13.07 7.89
CA VAL A 27 -8.98 12.48 7.01
C VAL A 27 -8.71 12.78 5.55
N GLU A 28 -8.25 13.99 5.22
CA GLU A 28 -8.00 14.41 3.84
C GLU A 28 -6.85 13.60 3.23
N ILE A 29 -5.75 13.44 3.96
CA ILE A 29 -4.60 12.63 3.52
C ILE A 29 -5.01 11.16 3.38
N LEU A 30 -5.76 10.62 4.34
CA LEU A 30 -6.24 9.24 4.29
C LEU A 30 -7.19 9.00 3.12
N SER A 31 -8.06 9.97 2.82
CA SER A 31 -8.97 9.94 1.68
C SER A 31 -8.20 9.96 0.36
N GLU A 32 -7.22 10.85 0.24
CA GLU A 32 -6.36 10.96 -0.93
C GLU A 32 -5.56 9.68 -1.18
N GLU A 33 -4.85 9.17 -0.15
CA GLU A 33 -3.97 8.01 -0.29
C GLU A 33 -4.72 6.68 -0.44
N SER A 34 -5.96 6.58 0.05
CA SER A 34 -6.79 5.37 -0.11
C SER A 34 -7.64 5.40 -1.38
N GLY A 35 -7.85 6.57 -1.98
CA GLY A 35 -8.85 6.79 -3.03
C GLY A 35 -10.30 6.73 -2.54
N ILE A 36 -10.53 6.67 -1.22
CA ILE A 36 -11.87 6.62 -0.62
C ILE A 36 -12.38 8.04 -0.42
N PRO A 37 -13.61 8.39 -0.84
CA PRO A 37 -14.16 9.73 -0.63
C PRO A 37 -14.13 10.18 0.83
N VAL A 38 -13.86 11.46 1.07
CA VAL A 38 -13.70 12.06 2.42
C VAL A 38 -14.84 11.69 3.37
N ALA A 39 -16.09 11.73 2.90
CA ALA A 39 -17.26 11.38 3.71
C ALA A 39 -17.21 9.93 4.22
N ASN A 40 -16.88 8.98 3.34
CA ASN A 40 -16.77 7.56 3.67
C ASN A 40 -15.54 7.30 4.55
N THR A 41 -14.40 7.94 4.24
CA THR A 41 -13.20 7.88 5.07
C THR A 41 -13.48 8.33 6.50
N SER A 42 -14.15 9.46 6.67
CA SER A 42 -14.58 9.95 7.98
C SER A 42 -15.48 8.95 8.70
N GLN A 43 -16.48 8.38 8.00
CA GLN A 43 -17.38 7.38 8.58
C GLN A 43 -16.64 6.13 9.07
N HIS A 44 -15.71 5.59 8.26
CA HIS A 44 -14.90 4.44 8.63
C HIS A 44 -14.00 4.73 9.84
N LEU A 45 -13.35 5.90 9.86
CA LEU A 45 -12.50 6.31 10.97
C LEU A 45 -13.28 6.55 12.27
N GLN A 46 -14.50 7.06 12.19
CA GLN A 46 -15.39 7.17 13.35
C GLN A 46 -15.78 5.80 13.90
N ALA A 47 -16.09 4.83 13.03
CA ALA A 47 -16.36 3.45 13.44
C ALA A 47 -15.14 2.81 14.11
N LEU A 48 -13.96 2.96 13.52
CA LEU A 48 -12.69 2.47 14.09
C LEU A 48 -12.38 3.12 15.45
N LYS A 49 -12.65 4.43 15.58
CA LYS A 49 -12.48 5.17 16.84
C LYS A 49 -13.43 4.69 17.91
N LYS A 50 -14.71 4.47 17.57
CA LYS A 50 -15.72 3.91 18.49
C LYS A 50 -15.30 2.53 19.00
N ALA A 51 -14.69 1.72 18.13
CA ALA A 51 -14.15 0.41 18.48
C ALA A 51 -12.75 0.48 19.15
N THR A 52 -12.25 1.66 19.52
CA THR A 52 -10.94 1.87 20.18
C THR A 52 -9.73 1.33 19.39
N MET A 53 -9.83 1.20 18.08
CA MET A 53 -8.71 0.78 17.23
C MET A 53 -7.81 1.95 16.81
N VAL A 54 -8.41 3.14 16.75
CA VAL A 54 -7.71 4.38 16.43
C VAL A 54 -8.07 5.46 17.43
N THR A 55 -7.14 6.39 17.64
CA THR A 55 -7.36 7.58 18.45
C THR A 55 -7.03 8.83 17.64
N THR A 56 -7.37 9.98 18.20
CA THR A 56 -7.23 11.27 17.51
C THR A 56 -6.52 12.28 18.38
N ARG A 57 -5.69 13.12 17.77
CA ARG A 57 -5.22 14.36 18.39
C ARG A 57 -5.46 15.54 17.46
N ARG A 58 -5.54 16.74 18.04
CA ARG A 58 -5.63 17.98 17.28
C ARG A 58 -4.22 18.49 16.96
N ASP A 59 -4.02 18.92 15.73
CA ASP A 59 -2.80 19.56 15.25
C ASP A 59 -3.18 20.82 14.46
N GLY A 60 -3.11 21.97 15.12
CA GLY A 60 -3.67 23.23 14.62
C GLY A 60 -5.17 23.09 14.28
N LYS A 61 -5.51 23.32 13.01
CA LYS A 61 -6.89 23.19 12.49
C LYS A 61 -7.26 21.76 12.09
N ARG A 62 -6.30 20.82 12.07
CA ARG A 62 -6.50 19.45 11.59
C ARG A 62 -6.73 18.49 12.75
N ILE A 63 -7.49 17.42 12.49
CA ILE A 63 -7.57 16.25 13.36
C ILE A 63 -6.74 15.15 12.72
N LEU A 64 -5.77 14.64 13.46
CA LEU A 64 -4.93 13.53 13.03
C LEU A 64 -5.38 12.25 13.72
N TYR A 65 -5.53 11.20 12.93
CA TYR A 65 -5.82 9.85 13.38
C TYR A 65 -4.52 9.05 13.50
N ARG A 66 -4.51 8.11 14.44
CA ARG A 66 -3.42 7.14 14.62
C ARG A 66 -3.95 5.84 15.20
N TRP A 67 -3.17 4.77 15.11
CA TRP A 67 -3.44 3.57 15.90
C TRP A 67 -3.57 3.91 17.38
N GLU A 68 -4.54 3.31 18.05
CA GLU A 68 -4.58 3.26 19.51
C GLU A 68 -3.45 2.35 20.02
N GLN A 69 -2.92 2.65 21.20
CA GLN A 69 -1.91 1.80 21.81
C GLN A 69 -2.54 0.48 22.27
N GLY A 70 -1.93 -0.64 21.90
CA GLY A 70 -2.37 -1.97 22.33
C GLY A 70 -2.22 -3.07 21.28
N PRO A 71 -2.71 -4.28 21.59
CA PRO A 71 -2.44 -5.49 20.81
C PRO A 71 -3.18 -5.53 19.46
N MET A 72 -4.08 -4.58 19.20
CA MET A 72 -4.86 -4.56 17.96
C MET A 72 -4.00 -4.36 16.72
N LYS A 73 -2.92 -3.57 16.84
CA LYS A 73 -1.97 -3.37 15.74
C LYS A 73 -1.21 -4.66 15.44
N ASP A 74 -0.81 -5.40 16.48
CA ASP A 74 -0.12 -6.68 16.35
C ASP A 74 -1.03 -7.74 15.70
N LEU A 75 -2.30 -7.79 16.11
CA LEU A 75 -3.29 -8.67 15.49
C LEU A 75 -3.47 -8.36 14.01
N PHE A 76 -3.58 -7.07 13.65
CA PHE A 76 -3.68 -6.66 12.25
C PHE A 76 -2.48 -7.13 11.44
N PHE A 77 -1.25 -6.94 11.94
CA PHE A 77 -0.05 -7.45 11.26
C PHE A 77 0.05 -8.97 11.24
N ALA A 78 -0.48 -9.66 12.25
CA ALA A 78 -0.56 -11.12 12.23
C ALA A 78 -1.51 -11.61 11.11
N LEU A 79 -2.64 -10.92 10.89
CA LEU A 79 -3.54 -11.19 9.76
C LEU A 79 -2.84 -10.94 8.42
N GLU A 80 -2.09 -9.84 8.29
CA GLU A 80 -1.30 -9.57 7.09
C GLU A 80 -0.24 -10.66 6.84
N LYS A 81 0.52 -11.06 7.86
CA LYS A 81 1.50 -12.16 7.76
C LYS A 81 0.83 -13.47 7.37
N PHE A 82 -0.32 -13.78 7.96
CA PHE A 82 -1.06 -14.99 7.64
C PHE A 82 -1.56 -14.96 6.18
N ALA A 83 -2.10 -13.83 5.72
CA ALA A 83 -2.52 -13.68 4.32
C ALA A 83 -1.35 -13.90 3.35
N LEU A 84 -0.16 -13.37 3.65
CA LEU A 84 1.05 -13.60 2.86
C LEU A 84 1.48 -15.07 2.86
N PHE A 85 1.46 -15.72 4.03
CA PHE A 85 1.76 -17.14 4.16
C PHE A 85 0.79 -17.99 3.35
N SER A 86 -0.52 -17.75 3.45
CA SER A 86 -1.54 -18.47 2.68
C SER A 86 -1.33 -18.34 1.17
N ILE A 87 -0.97 -17.14 0.70
CA ILE A 87 -0.64 -16.90 -0.72
C ILE A 87 0.61 -17.70 -1.13
N ALA A 88 1.65 -17.69 -0.30
CA ALA A 88 2.91 -18.40 -0.59
C ALA A 88 2.73 -19.93 -0.66
N GLU A 89 1.88 -20.48 0.20
CA GLU A 89 1.56 -21.91 0.24
C GLU A 89 0.54 -22.35 -0.83
N GLY A 90 0.18 -21.46 -1.76
CA GLY A 90 -0.76 -21.76 -2.84
C GLY A 90 -2.20 -21.99 -2.37
N GLN A 91 -2.54 -21.59 -1.14
CA GLN A 91 -3.92 -21.63 -0.66
C GLN A 91 -4.68 -20.47 -1.28
N SER A 92 -5.61 -20.77 -2.19
CA SER A 92 -6.55 -19.81 -2.75
C SER A 92 -7.31 -19.10 -1.63
N THR A 93 -7.14 -17.78 -1.53
CA THR A 93 -7.93 -16.94 -0.64
C THR A 93 -9.42 -17.05 -1.03
N PRO A 94 -10.39 -17.05 -0.08
CA PRO A 94 -11.81 -17.30 -0.36
C PRO A 94 -12.50 -16.30 -1.30
N ARG A 95 -11.82 -15.19 -1.62
CA ARG A 95 -12.16 -14.28 -2.72
C ARG A 95 -10.92 -14.19 -3.57
N GLY A 96 -11.03 -14.53 -4.86
CA GLY A 96 -9.96 -14.55 -5.86
C GLY A 96 -9.28 -13.21 -6.15
N ILE A 97 -8.81 -12.52 -5.11
CA ILE A 97 -7.72 -11.55 -5.17
C ILE A 97 -6.45 -12.39 -5.16
N THR A 98 -6.21 -13.13 -6.23
CA THR A 98 -4.84 -13.39 -6.65
C THR A 98 -4.46 -12.14 -7.44
N PRO A 99 -3.64 -11.22 -6.89
CA PRO A 99 -3.04 -10.19 -7.73
C PRO A 99 -2.39 -10.94 -8.89
N ASN A 100 -2.74 -10.59 -10.14
CA ASN A 100 -2.30 -11.32 -11.33
C ASN A 100 -0.78 -11.58 -11.25
N ILE A 101 -0.41 -12.79 -10.83
CA ILE A 101 0.95 -13.14 -10.37
C ILE A 101 1.94 -13.03 -11.54
N LYS A 102 1.43 -13.11 -12.77
CA LYS A 102 2.23 -13.15 -14.00
C LYS A 102 3.15 -11.94 -14.18
N ASN A 103 2.81 -10.79 -13.63
CA ASN A 103 3.61 -9.57 -13.74
C ASN A 103 4.25 -9.12 -12.41
N ASN A 104 4.21 -9.96 -11.38
CA ASN A 104 4.99 -9.70 -10.18
C ASN A 104 6.46 -10.08 -10.41
N ILE A 105 7.37 -9.26 -9.89
CA ILE A 105 8.80 -9.56 -9.88
C ILE A 105 9.30 -9.62 -8.44
N SER A 106 10.19 -10.57 -8.17
CA SER A 106 10.89 -10.72 -6.91
C SER A 106 11.97 -9.65 -6.71
N LEU A 107 12.51 -9.55 -5.49
CA LEU A 107 13.65 -8.67 -5.19
C LEU A 107 14.86 -8.98 -6.08
N SER A 108 15.13 -10.27 -6.33
CA SER A 108 16.26 -10.70 -7.15
C SER A 108 16.12 -10.25 -8.61
N GLU A 109 14.89 -10.26 -9.14
CA GLU A 109 14.58 -9.81 -10.49
C GLU A 109 14.59 -8.29 -10.60
N LEU A 110 14.08 -7.60 -9.57
CA LEU A 110 14.18 -6.15 -9.46
C LEU A 110 15.64 -5.70 -9.53
N GLN A 111 16.51 -6.29 -8.71
CA GLN A 111 17.95 -5.96 -8.70
C GLN A 111 18.61 -6.21 -10.07
N LYS A 112 18.25 -7.31 -10.76
CA LYS A 112 18.73 -7.58 -12.13
C LYS A 112 18.26 -6.51 -13.12
N LYS A 113 16.97 -6.12 -13.07
CA LYS A 113 16.41 -5.09 -13.97
C LYS A 113 17.00 -3.70 -13.70
N ILE A 114 17.23 -3.34 -12.43
CA ILE A 114 17.93 -2.10 -12.05
C ILE A 114 19.36 -2.11 -12.62
N LYS A 115 20.13 -3.19 -12.39
CA LYS A 115 21.51 -3.30 -12.88
C LYS A 115 21.64 -3.27 -14.40
N LYS A 116 20.70 -3.88 -15.13
CA LYS A 116 20.68 -3.87 -16.59
C LYS A 116 20.41 -2.46 -17.15
N GLY A 117 19.72 -1.62 -16.38
CA GLY A 117 19.24 -0.32 -16.82
C GLY A 117 18.10 -0.43 -17.84
N GLY A 118 17.32 0.65 -17.97
CA GLY A 118 16.28 0.79 -19.00
C GLY A 118 14.84 0.61 -18.52
N ALA A 119 14.61 0.06 -17.34
CA ALA A 119 13.30 0.09 -16.68
C ALA A 119 13.11 1.38 -15.88
N LEU A 120 11.87 1.88 -15.83
CA LEU A 120 11.47 2.97 -14.94
C LEU A 120 10.94 2.38 -13.63
N LEU A 121 11.63 2.64 -12.52
CA LEU A 121 11.15 2.25 -11.20
C LEU A 121 10.28 3.36 -10.63
N ILE A 122 9.03 3.05 -10.29
CA ILE A 122 8.00 4.00 -9.91
C ILE A 122 7.49 3.70 -8.50
N ASP A 123 7.66 4.66 -7.59
CA ASP A 123 7.07 4.63 -6.26
C ASP A 123 5.68 5.28 -6.31
N VAL A 124 4.63 4.50 -6.04
CA VAL A 124 3.23 4.98 -6.08
C VAL A 124 2.71 5.50 -4.74
N ARG A 125 3.57 5.56 -3.71
CA ARG A 125 3.24 6.14 -2.39
C ARG A 125 3.18 7.67 -2.45
N SER A 126 2.74 8.28 -1.35
CA SER A 126 2.74 9.73 -1.22
C SER A 126 4.17 10.30 -1.23
N LYS A 127 4.26 11.59 -1.58
CA LYS A 127 5.53 12.33 -1.64
C LYS A 127 6.24 12.32 -0.29
N GLU A 128 5.49 12.33 0.79
CA GLU A 128 5.96 12.29 2.17
C GLU A 128 6.63 10.94 2.49
N GLU A 129 6.02 9.83 2.09
CA GLU A 129 6.61 8.50 2.28
C GLU A 129 7.89 8.35 1.46
N TYR A 130 7.86 8.77 0.19
CA TYR A 130 9.03 8.72 -0.68
C TYR A 130 10.20 9.54 -0.12
N LYS A 131 9.94 10.75 0.39
CA LYS A 131 10.97 11.61 1.01
C LYS A 131 11.61 11.01 2.26
N LYS A 132 10.86 10.21 3.03
CA LYS A 132 11.40 9.52 4.23
C LYS A 132 12.35 8.39 3.84
N GLY A 133 12.15 7.79 2.68
CA GLY A 133 13.00 6.74 2.14
C GLY A 133 12.32 6.05 0.97
N HIS A 134 13.12 5.67 -0.03
CA HIS A 134 12.65 5.03 -1.25
C HIS A 134 13.76 4.14 -1.83
N ILE A 135 13.38 3.25 -2.76
CA ILE A 135 14.36 2.44 -3.50
C ILE A 135 15.20 3.39 -4.38
N PRO A 136 16.54 3.28 -4.40
CA PRO A 136 17.40 4.11 -5.25
C PRO A 136 16.95 4.14 -6.71
N ASP A 137 17.11 5.30 -7.35
CA ASP A 137 16.71 5.58 -8.74
C ASP A 137 15.19 5.50 -9.03
N ALA A 138 14.35 5.27 -8.01
CA ALA A 138 12.91 5.32 -8.17
C ALA A 138 12.42 6.75 -8.41
N ILE A 139 11.42 6.91 -9.28
CA ILE A 139 10.68 8.14 -9.50
C ILE A 139 9.37 8.07 -8.71
N ASN A 140 9.08 9.07 -7.88
CA ASN A 140 7.79 9.13 -7.21
C ASN A 140 6.71 9.62 -8.17
N VAL A 141 5.73 8.75 -8.43
CA VAL A 141 4.48 9.11 -9.10
C VAL A 141 3.35 8.56 -8.24
N PRO A 142 2.84 9.35 -7.27
CA PRO A 142 1.75 8.92 -6.40
C PRO A 142 0.58 8.34 -7.19
N TYR A 143 -0.14 7.37 -6.61
CA TYR A 143 -1.20 6.65 -7.31
C TYR A 143 -2.20 7.56 -8.05
N ASN A 144 -2.64 8.65 -7.41
CA ASN A 144 -3.58 9.60 -8.04
C ASN A 144 -2.97 10.40 -9.19
N ASP A 145 -1.65 10.58 -9.21
CA ASP A 145 -0.96 11.25 -10.29
C ASP A 145 -0.82 10.32 -11.52
N LEU A 146 -0.90 8.99 -11.35
CA LEU A 146 -0.81 8.02 -12.45
C LEU A 146 -1.91 8.19 -13.49
N PHE A 147 -3.09 8.67 -13.10
CA PHE A 147 -4.22 8.86 -14.02
C PHE A 147 -3.88 9.84 -15.15
N THR A 148 -3.06 10.85 -14.85
CA THR A 148 -2.70 11.90 -15.81
C THR A 148 -1.26 11.76 -16.31
N HIS A 149 -0.40 11.08 -15.56
CA HIS A 149 0.99 10.86 -15.94
C HIS A 149 1.11 10.07 -17.25
N LYS A 150 2.07 10.45 -18.10
CA LYS A 150 2.37 9.79 -19.37
C LYS A 150 3.69 9.05 -19.25
N PHE A 151 3.65 7.75 -19.51
CA PHE A 151 4.85 6.91 -19.53
C PHE A 151 5.30 6.66 -20.98
N PRO A 152 6.61 6.57 -21.23
CA PRO A 152 7.11 6.16 -22.54
C PRO A 152 6.75 4.70 -22.80
N LYS A 153 6.01 4.43 -23.90
CA LYS A 153 5.60 3.05 -24.26
C LYS A 153 6.78 2.10 -24.57
N THR A 154 7.98 2.65 -24.81
CA THR A 154 9.19 1.87 -25.15
C THR A 154 9.93 1.32 -23.94
N LYS A 155 9.64 1.81 -22.72
CA LYS A 155 10.33 1.37 -21.50
C LYS A 155 9.43 0.47 -20.67
N GLU A 156 10.06 -0.51 -20.02
CA GLU A 156 9.41 -1.26 -18.95
C GLU A 156 9.17 -0.33 -17.75
N VAL A 157 8.02 -0.46 -17.11
CA VAL A 157 7.68 0.24 -15.87
C VAL A 157 7.61 -0.78 -14.74
N ILE A 158 8.21 -0.49 -13.61
CA ILE A 158 8.13 -1.31 -12.40
C ILE A 158 7.50 -0.46 -11.32
N VAL A 159 6.32 -0.83 -10.85
CA VAL A 159 5.64 -0.12 -9.76
C VAL A 159 5.86 -0.82 -8.42
N TYR A 160 6.04 -0.04 -7.35
CA TYR A 160 6.04 -0.55 -5.98
C TYR A 160 5.31 0.39 -5.03
N CYS A 161 4.86 -0.18 -3.91
CA CYS A 161 4.23 0.54 -2.79
C CYS A 161 4.94 0.15 -1.49
N ARG A 162 4.28 0.23 -0.33
CA ARG A 162 4.80 -0.06 1.00
C ARG A 162 5.30 -1.49 1.15
N GLY A 163 4.54 -2.46 0.66
CA GLY A 163 4.80 -3.87 0.87
C GLY A 163 3.84 -4.77 0.09
N PRO A 164 3.90 -6.09 0.34
CA PRO A 164 3.26 -7.10 -0.51
C PRO A 164 1.74 -7.08 -0.50
N LEU A 165 1.09 -6.59 0.56
CA LEU A 165 -0.36 -6.45 0.63
C LEU A 165 -0.87 -5.05 0.26
N CYS A 166 0.01 -4.12 -0.14
CA CYS A 166 -0.45 -2.80 -0.54
C CYS A 166 -1.24 -2.89 -1.86
N LEU A 167 -2.53 -2.55 -1.78
CA LEU A 167 -3.44 -2.53 -2.94
C LEU A 167 -3.08 -1.44 -3.97
N LEU A 168 -2.40 -0.35 -3.56
CA LEU A 168 -2.02 0.72 -4.49
C LEU A 168 -1.11 0.20 -5.61
N SER A 169 -0.15 -0.69 -5.32
CA SER A 169 0.71 -1.24 -6.39
C SER A 169 -0.02 -2.22 -7.30
N VAL A 170 -1.04 -2.91 -6.80
CA VAL A 170 -1.93 -3.76 -7.61
C VAL A 170 -2.78 -2.89 -8.54
N ASN A 171 -3.43 -1.87 -7.98
CA ASN A 171 -4.27 -0.94 -8.74
C ASN A 171 -3.44 -0.15 -9.77
N ALA A 172 -2.24 0.29 -9.40
CA ALA A 172 -1.32 0.97 -10.30
C ALA A 172 -0.94 0.07 -11.49
N MET A 173 -0.60 -1.19 -11.23
CA MET A 173 -0.29 -2.16 -12.29
C MET A 173 -1.48 -2.31 -13.24
N ASN A 174 -2.69 -2.54 -12.71
CA ASN A 174 -3.90 -2.69 -13.52
C ASN A 174 -4.21 -1.43 -14.37
N LEU A 175 -4.06 -0.23 -13.78
CA LEU A 175 -4.25 1.04 -14.47
C LEU A 175 -3.25 1.24 -15.61
N LEU A 176 -1.98 0.86 -15.41
CA LEU A 176 -0.95 1.01 -16.44
C LEU A 176 -1.09 -0.05 -17.54
N GLN A 177 -1.47 -1.28 -17.18
CA GLN A 177 -1.78 -2.34 -18.16
C GLN A 177 -2.95 -1.95 -19.06
N SER A 178 -4.02 -1.34 -18.53
CA SER A 178 -5.15 -0.89 -19.36
C SER A 178 -4.80 0.23 -20.33
N ARG A 179 -3.66 0.90 -20.11
CA ARG A 179 -3.06 1.91 -21.00
C ARG A 179 -1.97 1.32 -21.91
N GLU A 180 -1.89 0.00 -22.00
CA GLU A 180 -0.93 -0.77 -22.80
C GLU A 180 0.54 -0.48 -22.46
N ILE A 181 0.81 -0.14 -21.20
CA ILE A 181 2.18 0.05 -20.72
C ILE A 181 2.71 -1.31 -20.28
N ASN A 182 3.94 -1.64 -20.70
CA ASN A 182 4.64 -2.83 -20.23
C ASN A 182 5.05 -2.65 -18.77
N VAL A 183 4.20 -3.10 -17.84
CA VAL A 183 4.35 -2.87 -16.41
C VAL A 183 4.50 -4.17 -15.61
N PHE A 184 5.41 -4.13 -14.65
CA PHE A 184 5.64 -5.13 -13.63
C PHE A 184 5.37 -4.53 -12.25
N ARG A 185 5.01 -5.38 -11.29
CA ARG A 185 4.87 -5.00 -9.88
C ARG A 185 6.00 -5.64 -9.07
N PHE A 186 6.75 -4.83 -8.33
CA PHE A 186 7.61 -5.36 -7.29
C PHE A 186 6.76 -5.66 -6.06
N ASP A 187 6.57 -6.94 -5.75
CA ASP A 187 5.68 -7.40 -4.70
C ASP A 187 6.24 -7.17 -3.30
N GLY A 188 7.55 -7.29 -3.10
CA GLY A 188 8.19 -7.00 -1.81
C GLY A 188 7.93 -5.58 -1.30
N GLY A 189 7.65 -4.64 -2.20
CA GLY A 189 7.47 -3.22 -1.88
C GLY A 189 8.67 -2.62 -1.16
N TYR A 190 8.51 -1.41 -0.63
CA TYR A 190 9.59 -0.72 0.08
C TYR A 190 10.06 -1.50 1.31
N SER A 191 9.15 -2.11 2.08
CA SER A 191 9.49 -2.92 3.25
C SER A 191 10.38 -4.12 2.91
N GLY A 192 10.11 -4.78 1.78
CA GLY A 192 10.94 -5.89 1.32
C GLY A 192 12.35 -5.43 0.94
N TRP A 193 12.47 -4.26 0.30
CA TRP A 193 13.76 -3.64 -0.01
C TRP A 193 14.54 -3.24 1.25
N GLU A 194 13.92 -2.48 2.14
CA GLU A 194 14.53 -1.96 3.37
C GLU A 194 15.04 -3.09 4.29
N SER A 195 14.37 -4.24 4.31
CA SER A 195 14.80 -5.41 5.09
C SER A 195 16.13 -6.01 4.63
N THR A 196 16.60 -5.68 3.42
CA THR A 196 17.87 -6.16 2.87
C THR A 196 19.04 -5.21 3.09
N GLU A 197 18.77 -3.91 3.26
CA GLU A 197 19.79 -2.90 3.58
C GLU A 197 20.16 -2.91 5.07
N ASN A 198 19.29 -3.46 5.94
CA ASN A 198 19.51 -3.60 7.38
C ASN A 198 20.14 -4.95 7.78
N LYS A 199 20.79 -5.65 6.84
CA LYS A 199 21.54 -6.90 7.05
C LYS A 199 22.98 -6.72 6.60
#